data_AF-A0AB34HPW4-F1
#
_entry.id   AF-A0AB34HPW4-F1
#
_cell.length_a   1.000
_cell.length_b   1.000
_cell.length_c   1.000
_cell.angle_alpha   90.00
_cell.angle_beta   90.00
_cell.angle_gamma   90.00
#
_symmetry.space_group_name_H-M   'P 1'
#
loop_
_entity.id
_entity.type
_entity.pdbx_description
1 polymer ?
#
loop_
_entity_poly.entity_id
_entity_poly.type
_entity_poly.pdbx_seq_one_letter_code
_entity_poly.pdbx_strand_id
1 'polypeptide(L)'
;MAAGETQIYAKVSNKLKGRSTTSLLDPLLSMGFPAHTALKALAATGRKTAAEASDWLHCHCNDPSLDDPIPQEYALFLCPTGPLLDKLQEFWRESRRQCAKNRAHEVFPHITLCDFFTCEDQKVECLYEALKRAGDRTLGAFPSAVPLVLHSSVSYLGFFVNDSPADIIQEFAVMFATEASILAGHFHTHLALTASNYDMALT
;
A
#
# COMPACT_ATOMS: atom_id res chain seq x y z
N MET A 1 -36.26 0.48 -18.17
CA MET A 1 -36.25 1.94 -18.38
C MET A 1 -36.77 2.54 -17.07
N ALA A 2 -35.99 3.12 -16.17
CA ALA A 2 -34.75 3.87 -16.30
C ALA A 2 -33.73 3.48 -15.22
N ALA A 3 -32.45 3.63 -15.56
CA ALA A 3 -31.30 3.36 -14.72
C ALA A 3 -31.23 4.37 -13.56
N GLY A 4 -31.09 3.87 -12.34
CA GLY A 4 -30.70 4.70 -11.19
C GLY A 4 -29.20 4.91 -11.24
N GLU A 5 -28.76 6.11 -11.58
CA GLU A 5 -27.36 6.52 -11.56
C GLU A 5 -26.80 6.30 -10.15
N THR A 6 -25.86 5.36 -10.03
CA THR A 6 -25.08 5.17 -8.81
C THR A 6 -24.11 6.33 -8.73
N GLN A 7 -24.39 7.31 -7.88
CA GLN A 7 -23.53 8.47 -7.67
C GLN A 7 -22.34 8.03 -6.80
N ILE A 8 -21.32 7.44 -7.44
CA ILE A 8 -20.17 6.75 -6.79
C ILE A 8 -19.18 7.73 -6.14
N TYR A 9 -19.27 9.03 -6.41
CA TYR A 9 -18.30 10.01 -5.89
C TYR A 9 -18.99 11.12 -5.11
N ALA A 10 -18.74 11.12 -3.79
CA ALA A 10 -19.16 12.20 -2.91
C ALA A 10 -18.39 13.50 -3.25
N LYS A 11 -19.09 14.64 -3.28
CA LYS A 11 -18.49 15.96 -3.47
C LYS A 11 -17.49 16.25 -2.34
N VAL A 12 -16.21 16.31 -2.69
CA VAL A 12 -15.12 16.65 -1.76
C VAL A 12 -15.27 18.12 -1.33
N SER A 13 -15.48 18.32 -0.02
CA SER A 13 -15.54 19.65 0.59
C SER A 13 -14.12 20.16 0.83
N ASN A 14 -13.78 21.29 0.23
CA ASN A 14 -12.47 21.91 0.30
C ASN A 14 -12.33 22.70 1.61
N LYS A 15 -11.99 22.03 2.72
CA LYS A 15 -11.58 22.70 3.97
C LYS A 15 -10.29 22.08 4.52
N LEU A 16 -9.17 22.56 4.01
CA LEU A 16 -7.85 22.36 4.60
C LEU A 16 -7.74 23.11 5.94
N LYS A 17 -7.90 22.40 7.06
CA LYS A 17 -7.36 22.82 8.36
C LYS A 17 -6.83 21.62 9.14
N GLY A 18 -5.50 21.53 9.23
CA GLY A 18 -4.85 20.92 10.39
C GLY A 18 -3.79 19.85 10.13
N ARG A 19 -2.53 20.29 10.18
CA ARG A 19 -1.33 19.61 10.73
C ARG A 19 -0.61 18.57 9.84
N SER A 20 0.60 18.98 9.40
CA SER A 20 1.71 18.19 8.84
C SER A 20 1.70 17.80 7.35
N THR A 21 0.96 18.49 6.48
CA THR A 21 1.05 18.30 5.01
C THR A 21 2.13 19.16 4.33
N THR A 22 2.93 19.88 5.11
CA THR A 22 3.56 21.14 4.67
C THR A 22 4.93 20.98 4.00
N SER A 23 5.74 19.98 4.37
CA SER A 23 7.16 19.98 3.94
C SER A 23 7.39 19.71 2.45
N LEU A 24 6.60 18.84 1.82
CA LEU A 24 6.80 18.43 0.43
C LEU A 24 5.83 19.10 -0.55
N LEU A 25 4.72 19.66 -0.06
CA LEU A 25 3.72 20.32 -0.90
C LEU A 25 4.16 21.75 -1.27
N ASP A 26 4.72 22.50 -0.31
CA ASP A 26 5.10 23.90 -0.51
C ASP A 26 6.04 24.13 -1.70
N PRO A 27 7.07 23.30 -1.96
CA PRO A 27 7.91 23.45 -3.15
C PRO A 27 7.12 23.31 -4.46
N LEU A 28 6.19 22.36 -4.53
CA LEU A 28 5.37 22.12 -5.72
C LEU A 28 4.39 23.27 -5.97
N LEU A 29 3.80 23.81 -4.90
CA LEU A 29 2.95 25.01 -4.99
C LEU A 29 3.77 26.23 -5.45
N SER A 30 5.01 26.36 -4.96
CA SER A 30 5.92 27.44 -5.37
C SER A 30 6.35 27.34 -6.83
N MET A 31 6.36 26.13 -7.41
CA MET A 31 6.56 25.89 -8.84
C MET A 31 5.31 26.20 -9.69
N GLY A 32 4.17 26.48 -9.04
CA GLY A 32 2.91 26.83 -9.71
C GLY A 32 1.98 25.65 -9.98
N PHE A 33 2.29 24.45 -9.48
CA PHE A 33 1.39 23.31 -9.63
C PHE A 33 0.13 23.48 -8.77
N PRO A 34 -1.08 23.22 -9.31
CA PRO A 34 -2.31 23.18 -8.52
C PRO A 34 -2.22 22.19 -7.36
N ALA A 35 -2.78 22.56 -6.21
CA ALA A 35 -2.64 21.78 -4.98
C ALA A 35 -3.12 20.33 -5.10
N HIS A 36 -4.23 20.07 -5.80
CA HIS A 36 -4.76 18.72 -5.98
C HIS A 36 -3.84 17.86 -6.86
N THR A 37 -3.30 18.41 -7.95
CA THR A 37 -2.33 17.68 -8.79
C THR A 37 -1.01 17.43 -8.06
N ALA A 38 -0.54 18.39 -7.26
CA ALA A 38 0.66 18.24 -6.44
C ALA A 38 0.47 17.14 -5.38
N LEU A 39 -0.69 17.08 -4.73
CA LEU A 39 -1.03 16.00 -3.79
C LEU A 39 -1.13 14.64 -4.49
N LYS A 40 -1.74 14.57 -5.67
CA LYS A 40 -1.80 13.35 -6.49
C LYS A 40 -0.42 12.85 -6.88
N ALA A 41 0.48 13.75 -7.28
CA ALA A 41 1.86 13.41 -7.62
C ALA A 41 2.65 12.93 -6.40
N LEU A 42 2.46 13.60 -5.26
CA LEU A 42 3.04 13.15 -3.99
C LEU A 42 2.52 11.76 -3.61
N ALA A 43 1.23 11.49 -3.77
CA ALA A 43 0.65 10.16 -3.54
C ALA A 43 1.24 9.10 -4.48
N ALA A 44 1.30 9.39 -5.79
CA ALA A 44 1.82 8.49 -6.82
C ALA A 44 3.31 8.15 -6.64
N THR A 45 4.09 9.05 -6.06
CA THR A 45 5.53 8.89 -5.81
C THR A 45 5.85 8.36 -4.41
N GLY A 46 4.82 8.02 -3.62
CA GLY A 46 5.00 7.57 -2.24
C GLY A 46 5.61 8.65 -1.33
N ARG A 47 5.45 9.93 -1.71
CA ARG A 47 5.84 11.11 -0.94
C ARG A 47 7.33 11.12 -0.55
N LYS A 48 8.21 10.59 -1.41
CA LYS A 48 9.65 10.51 -1.15
C LYS A 48 10.33 11.86 -1.19
N THR A 49 10.15 12.61 -2.28
CA THR A 49 10.73 13.94 -2.47
C THR A 49 9.82 14.82 -3.33
N ALA A 50 9.94 16.14 -3.17
CA ALA A 50 9.26 17.10 -4.04
C ALA A 50 9.79 17.05 -5.49
N ALA A 51 11.07 16.69 -5.68
CA ALA A 51 11.66 16.54 -7.01
C ALA A 51 11.02 15.39 -7.79
N GLU A 52 10.89 14.21 -7.18
CA GLU A 52 10.22 13.07 -7.81
C GLU A 52 8.76 13.37 -8.17
N ALA A 53 8.04 14.07 -7.29
CA ALA A 53 6.67 14.50 -7.57
C ALA A 53 6.59 15.51 -8.72
N SER A 54 7.53 16.45 -8.80
CA SER A 54 7.63 17.40 -9.91
C SER A 54 7.93 16.69 -11.23
N ASP A 55 8.88 15.76 -11.23
CA ASP A 55 9.22 14.96 -12.42
C ASP A 55 8.01 14.13 -12.88
N TRP A 56 7.27 13.54 -11.93
CA TRP A 56 6.03 12.83 -12.21
C TRP A 56 4.99 13.76 -12.87
N LEU A 57 4.78 14.98 -12.35
CA LEU A 57 3.87 15.96 -12.96
C LEU A 57 4.28 16.35 -14.37
N HIS A 58 5.57 16.51 -14.63
CA HIS A 58 6.07 16.81 -15.97
C HIS A 58 5.84 15.67 -16.96
N CYS A 59 6.02 14.42 -16.52
CA CYS A 59 5.75 13.24 -17.35
C CYS A 59 4.24 13.06 -17.66
N HIS A 60 3.36 13.60 -16.82
CA HIS A 60 1.89 13.46 -16.95
C HIS A 60 1.19 14.78 -17.32
N CYS A 61 1.93 15.78 -17.81
CA CYS A 61 1.38 17.13 -18.05
C CYS A 61 0.26 17.19 -19.11
N ASN A 62 0.17 16.17 -19.97
CA ASN A 62 -0.85 16.04 -21.01
C ASN A 62 -1.94 15.01 -20.66
N ASP A 63 -1.92 14.44 -19.45
CA ASP A 63 -2.92 13.47 -19.00
C ASP A 63 -4.22 14.19 -18.60
N PRO A 64 -5.34 13.99 -19.32
CA PRO A 64 -6.61 14.65 -18.99
C PRO A 64 -7.18 14.19 -17.64
N SER A 65 -6.76 13.03 -17.13
CA SER A 65 -7.21 12.50 -15.83
C SER A 65 -6.45 13.07 -14.63
N LEU A 66 -5.43 13.90 -14.87
CA LEU A 66 -4.63 14.51 -13.80
C LEU A 66 -5.50 15.35 -12.85
N ASP A 67 -6.52 16.01 -13.38
CA ASP A 67 -7.47 16.84 -12.61
C ASP A 67 -8.64 16.04 -12.02
N ASP A 68 -8.84 14.79 -12.42
CA ASP A 68 -9.97 13.99 -11.93
C ASP A 68 -9.80 13.64 -10.44
N PRO A 69 -10.86 13.68 -9.61
CA PRO A 69 -10.78 13.36 -8.18
C PRO A 69 -10.77 11.84 -7.94
N ILE A 70 -9.97 11.09 -8.70
CA ILE A 70 -9.84 9.64 -8.59
C ILE A 70 -8.77 9.34 -7.53
N PRO A 71 -9.13 8.72 -6.39
CA PRO A 71 -8.17 8.36 -5.35
C PRO A 71 -7.23 7.25 -5.82
N GLN A 72 -6.00 7.28 -5.32
CA GLN A 72 -5.04 6.19 -5.51
C GLN A 72 -5.48 4.93 -4.77
N GLU A 73 -5.09 3.78 -5.32
CA GLU A 73 -5.25 2.46 -4.69
C GLU A 73 -3.97 2.06 -3.95
N TYR A 74 -4.14 1.43 -2.79
CA TYR A 74 -3.08 1.03 -1.89
C TYR A 74 -3.32 -0.40 -1.41
N ALA A 75 -2.24 -1.04 -0.98
CA ALA A 75 -2.27 -2.30 -0.25
C ALA A 75 -1.24 -2.25 0.87
N LEU A 76 -1.48 -3.00 1.94
CA LEU A 76 -0.52 -3.15 3.03
C LEU A 76 0.16 -4.52 2.95
N PHE A 77 1.48 -4.51 2.98
CA PHE A 77 2.30 -5.71 2.86
C PHE A 77 3.26 -5.84 4.04
N LEU A 78 3.48 -7.07 4.48
CA LEU A 78 4.61 -7.42 5.36
C LEU A 78 5.73 -7.99 4.48
N CYS A 79 6.85 -7.28 4.41
CA CYS A 79 7.98 -7.66 3.57
C CYS A 79 9.06 -8.39 4.38
N PRO A 80 9.70 -9.44 3.84
CA PRO A 80 10.84 -10.07 4.48
C PRO A 80 12.03 -9.12 4.52
N THR A 81 12.85 -9.26 5.56
CA THR A 81 14.11 -8.53 5.71
C THR A 81 15.23 -9.48 6.08
N GLY A 82 16.47 -9.02 5.98
CA GLY A 82 17.66 -9.78 6.38
C GLY A 82 17.89 -11.04 5.53
N PRO A 83 18.43 -12.13 6.11
CA PRO A 83 18.92 -13.29 5.36
C PRO A 83 17.87 -14.00 4.48
N LEU A 84 16.59 -13.92 4.85
CA LEU A 84 15.52 -14.46 4.03
C LEU A 84 15.38 -13.67 2.73
N LEU A 85 15.33 -12.33 2.81
CA LEU A 85 15.24 -11.47 1.63
C LEU A 85 16.40 -11.72 0.67
N ASP A 86 17.62 -11.86 1.18
CA ASP A 86 18.81 -12.14 0.36
C ASP A 86 18.66 -13.45 -0.43
N LYS A 87 18.17 -14.51 0.22
CA LYS A 87 17.92 -15.82 -0.43
C LYS A 87 16.81 -15.73 -1.47
N LEU A 88 15.75 -14.98 -1.20
CA LEU A 88 14.64 -14.81 -2.14
C LEU A 88 15.09 -14.01 -3.37
N GLN A 89 15.90 -12.97 -3.19
CA GLN A 89 16.49 -12.21 -4.28
C GLN A 89 17.44 -13.06 -5.12
N GLU A 90 18.23 -13.92 -4.49
CA GLU A 90 19.08 -14.89 -5.20
C GLU A 90 18.23 -15.85 -6.05
N PHE A 91 17.23 -16.48 -5.42
CA PHE A 91 16.31 -17.39 -6.09
C PHE A 91 15.65 -16.72 -7.29
N TRP A 92 15.13 -15.50 -7.10
CA TRP A 92 14.48 -14.71 -8.15
C TRP A 92 15.42 -14.42 -9.32
N ARG A 93 16.66 -14.04 -9.03
CA ARG A 93 17.65 -13.75 -10.07
C ARG A 93 17.97 -15.01 -10.86
N GLU A 94 18.12 -16.14 -10.18
CA GLU A 94 18.47 -17.41 -10.78
C GLU A 94 17.31 -18.02 -11.57
N SER A 95 16.09 -17.98 -11.03
CA SER A 95 14.87 -18.41 -11.74
C SER A 95 14.65 -17.61 -13.02
N ARG A 96 14.90 -16.29 -12.99
CA ARG A 96 14.79 -15.43 -14.17
C ARG A 96 15.82 -15.79 -15.24
N ARG A 97 17.03 -16.19 -14.84
CA ARG A 97 18.09 -16.63 -15.76
C ARG A 97 17.76 -17.98 -16.41
N GLN A 98 17.27 -18.93 -15.62
CA GLN A 98 17.01 -20.30 -16.09
C GLN A 98 15.69 -20.43 -16.85
N CYS A 99 14.66 -19.68 -16.44
CA CYS A 99 13.28 -19.86 -16.92
C CYS A 99 12.72 -18.62 -17.65
N ALA A 100 13.54 -17.61 -17.92
CA ALA A 100 13.14 -16.27 -18.37
C ALA A 100 12.19 -15.54 -17.39
N LYS A 101 11.80 -14.30 -17.74
CA LYS A 101 10.84 -13.54 -16.93
C LYS A 101 9.43 -14.12 -17.10
N ASN A 102 8.77 -14.37 -15.98
CA ASN A 102 7.36 -14.75 -15.88
C ASN A 102 6.65 -13.87 -14.83
N ARG A 103 5.35 -14.11 -14.56
CA ARG A 103 4.53 -13.32 -13.62
C ARG A 103 5.06 -13.30 -12.18
N ALA A 104 5.67 -14.38 -11.70
CA ALA A 104 6.32 -14.43 -10.38
C ALA A 104 7.33 -13.30 -10.19
N HIS A 105 8.01 -12.94 -11.29
CA HIS A 105 9.05 -11.92 -11.27
C HIS A 105 8.50 -10.48 -11.38
N GLU A 106 7.19 -10.29 -11.25
CA GLU A 106 6.50 -9.00 -11.19
C GLU A 106 6.05 -8.66 -9.76
N VAL A 107 6.09 -9.62 -8.85
CA VAL A 107 5.54 -9.52 -7.50
C VAL A 107 6.66 -9.67 -6.48
N PHE A 108 7.05 -8.59 -5.79
CA PHE A 108 8.10 -8.65 -4.76
C PHE A 108 7.69 -9.60 -3.62
N PRO A 109 8.63 -10.25 -2.90
CA PRO A 109 8.24 -11.20 -1.86
C PRO A 109 7.56 -10.46 -0.71
N HIS A 110 6.33 -10.86 -0.37
CA HIS A 110 5.54 -10.23 0.69
C HIS A 110 4.44 -11.16 1.22
N ILE A 111 3.86 -10.76 2.35
CA ILE A 111 2.59 -11.27 2.86
C ILE A 111 1.56 -10.13 2.76
N THR A 112 0.39 -10.40 2.17
CA THR A 112 -0.67 -9.41 1.98
C THR A 112 -1.49 -9.25 3.25
N LEU A 113 -1.45 -8.07 3.86
CA LEU A 113 -2.13 -7.82 5.13
C LEU A 113 -3.58 -7.32 4.96
N CYS A 114 -3.89 -6.69 3.84
CA CYS A 114 -5.24 -6.29 3.51
C CYS A 114 -5.47 -6.30 2.00
N ASP A 115 -6.74 -6.42 1.61
CA ASP A 115 -7.15 -6.20 0.23
C ASP A 115 -6.84 -4.76 -0.21
N PHE A 116 -6.83 -4.56 -1.53
CA PHE A 116 -6.67 -3.24 -2.11
C PHE A 116 -7.75 -2.27 -1.62
N PHE A 117 -7.34 -1.05 -1.32
CA PHE A 117 -8.23 0.00 -0.84
C PHE A 117 -7.84 1.35 -1.43
N THR A 118 -8.80 2.27 -1.51
CA THR A 118 -8.54 3.62 -2.01
C THR A 118 -8.36 4.63 -0.89
N CYS A 119 -7.56 5.68 -1.14
CA CYS A 119 -7.40 6.80 -0.23
C CYS A 119 -7.29 8.11 -1.00
N GLU A 120 -7.98 9.15 -0.51
CA GLU A 120 -7.86 10.50 -1.07
C GLU A 120 -6.41 11.01 -0.95
N ASP A 121 -5.91 11.65 -2.01
CA ASP A 121 -4.51 12.14 -2.10
C ASP A 121 -4.12 13.07 -0.93
N GLN A 122 -5.07 13.85 -0.42
CA GLN A 122 -4.86 14.75 0.72
C GLN A 122 -4.73 14.04 2.08
N LYS A 123 -5.10 12.76 2.16
CA LYS A 123 -5.15 11.95 3.39
C LYS A 123 -4.09 10.85 3.43
N VAL A 124 -3.19 10.77 2.44
CA VAL A 124 -2.16 9.72 2.40
C VAL A 124 -1.25 9.76 3.64
N GLU A 125 -0.93 10.95 4.16
CA GLU A 125 -0.22 11.11 5.45
C GLU A 125 -0.94 10.42 6.62
N CYS A 126 -2.27 10.42 6.60
CA CYS A 126 -3.07 9.72 7.61
C CYS A 126 -2.87 8.20 7.55
N LEU A 127 -2.55 7.62 6.39
CA LEU A 127 -2.22 6.19 6.28
C LEU A 127 -0.89 5.87 6.96
N TYR A 128 0.12 6.72 6.79
CA TYR A 128 1.41 6.55 7.48
C TYR A 128 1.25 6.67 9.00
N GLU A 129 0.45 7.64 9.46
CA GLU A 129 0.15 7.78 10.88
C GLU A 129 -0.66 6.59 11.41
N ALA A 130 -1.63 6.08 10.65
CA ALA A 130 -2.37 4.88 11.02
C ALA A 130 -1.46 3.65 11.15
N LEU A 131 -0.55 3.47 10.18
CA LEU A 131 0.45 2.41 10.20
C LEU A 131 1.36 2.51 11.43
N LYS A 132 1.85 3.72 11.72
CA LYS A 132 2.67 3.98 12.90
C LYS A 132 1.91 3.67 14.20
N ARG A 133 0.66 4.10 14.32
CA ARG A 133 -0.16 3.81 15.52
C ARG A 133 -0.44 2.32 15.69
N ALA A 134 -0.78 1.63 14.61
CA ALA A 134 -0.96 0.19 14.64
C ALA A 134 0.32 -0.52 15.10
N GLY A 135 1.47 -0.13 14.53
CA GLY A 135 2.77 -0.67 14.90
C GLY A 135 3.15 -0.39 16.36
N ASP A 136 2.99 0.85 16.82
CA ASP A 136 3.29 1.25 18.21
C ASP A 136 2.45 0.44 19.22
N ARG A 137 1.19 0.11 18.87
CA ARG A 137 0.29 -0.68 19.72
C ARG A 137 0.63 -2.17 19.73
N THR A 138 1.08 -2.73 18.62
CA THR A 138 1.39 -4.16 18.51
C THR A 138 2.87 -4.49 18.76
N LEU A 139 3.76 -3.50 18.85
CA LEU A 139 5.21 -3.67 18.94
C LEU A 139 5.66 -4.66 20.02
N GLY A 140 4.99 -4.68 21.17
CA GLY A 140 5.34 -5.59 22.27
C GLY A 140 4.94 -7.06 22.05
N ALA A 141 3.97 -7.31 21.18
CA ALA A 141 3.50 -8.66 20.84
C ALA A 141 4.06 -9.15 19.50
N PHE A 142 4.43 -8.23 18.60
CA PHE A 142 4.86 -8.57 17.25
C PHE A 142 6.11 -9.46 17.27
N PRO A 143 6.12 -10.61 16.59
CA PRO A 143 7.23 -11.56 16.64
C PRO A 143 8.50 -10.95 16.03
N SER A 144 9.64 -11.11 16.73
CA SER A 144 10.96 -10.68 16.21
C SER A 144 11.44 -11.52 15.03
N ALA A 145 10.94 -12.76 14.91
CA ALA A 145 11.13 -13.63 13.77
C ALA A 145 9.85 -14.43 13.52
N VAL A 146 9.43 -14.49 12.27
CA VAL A 146 8.24 -15.25 11.86
C VAL A 146 8.70 -16.61 11.33
N PRO A 147 8.38 -17.73 12.00
CA PRO A 147 8.67 -19.05 11.48
C PRO A 147 7.85 -19.31 10.22
N LEU A 148 8.55 -19.74 9.16
CA LEU A 148 7.96 -20.00 7.85
C LEU A 148 8.04 -21.49 7.53
N VAL A 149 6.96 -22.03 6.96
CA VAL A 149 6.86 -23.42 6.49
C VAL A 149 6.77 -23.42 4.97
N LEU A 150 7.73 -24.06 4.30
CA LEU A 150 7.69 -24.22 2.86
C LEU A 150 6.51 -25.11 2.46
N HIS A 151 5.69 -24.63 1.54
CA HIS A 151 4.68 -25.42 0.87
C HIS A 151 4.95 -25.43 -0.63
N SER A 152 4.95 -26.62 -1.21
CA SER A 152 5.17 -26.85 -2.63
C SER A 152 4.15 -27.84 -3.13
N SER A 153 3.39 -27.43 -4.14
CA SER A 153 2.46 -28.25 -4.89
C SER A 153 2.62 -27.96 -6.39
N VAL A 154 1.83 -28.63 -7.23
CA VAL A 154 1.84 -28.40 -8.67
C VAL A 154 1.34 -27.00 -9.07
N SER A 155 0.55 -26.35 -8.21
CA SER A 155 -0.11 -25.07 -8.49
C SER A 155 0.35 -23.94 -7.57
N TYR A 156 1.24 -24.21 -6.61
CA TYR A 156 1.66 -23.24 -5.63
C TYR A 156 3.06 -23.57 -5.09
N LEU A 157 3.89 -22.54 -4.98
CA LEU A 157 5.16 -22.60 -4.26
C LEU A 157 5.26 -21.34 -3.39
N GLY A 158 5.41 -21.51 -2.08
CA GLY A 158 5.43 -20.39 -1.16
C GLY A 158 5.70 -20.80 0.27
N PHE A 159 5.68 -19.82 1.17
CA PHE A 159 5.85 -20.06 2.59
C PHE A 159 4.60 -19.68 3.37
N PHE A 160 4.23 -20.53 4.32
CA PHE A 160 3.13 -20.30 5.25
C PHE A 160 3.64 -19.87 6.63
N VAL A 161 2.87 -19.04 7.31
CA VAL A 161 3.07 -18.67 8.70
C VAL A 161 2.24 -19.59 9.60
N ASN A 162 2.82 -20.05 10.72
CA ASN A 162 2.09 -20.86 11.71
C ASN A 162 1.03 -20.01 12.46
N ASP A 163 0.01 -20.68 13.02
CA ASP A 163 -1.17 -20.05 13.63
C ASP A 163 -0.83 -18.93 14.64
N SER A 164 0.05 -19.19 15.63
CA SER A 164 0.31 -18.18 16.68
C SER A 164 0.92 -16.86 16.16
N PRO A 165 1.97 -16.85 15.33
CA PRO A 165 2.43 -15.61 14.67
C PRO A 165 1.41 -15.02 13.69
N ALA A 166 0.63 -15.87 13.00
CA ALA A 166 -0.39 -15.41 12.06
C ALA A 166 -1.49 -14.60 12.77
N ASP A 167 -1.94 -15.03 13.95
CA ASP A 167 -2.93 -14.31 14.78
C ASP A 167 -2.47 -12.88 15.12
N ILE A 168 -1.19 -12.71 15.45
CA ILE A 168 -0.62 -11.40 15.82
C ILE A 168 -0.50 -10.49 14.58
N ILE A 169 -0.10 -11.06 13.44
CA ILE A 169 -0.03 -10.34 12.17
C ILE A 169 -1.43 -9.91 11.72
N GLN A 170 -2.43 -10.78 11.93
CA GLN A 170 -3.83 -10.49 11.68
C GLN A 170 -4.35 -9.36 12.58
N GLU A 171 -4.06 -9.41 13.88
CA GLU A 171 -4.43 -8.34 14.81
C GLU A 171 -3.82 -7.01 14.37
N PHE A 172 -2.55 -6.99 13.95
CA PHE A 172 -1.91 -5.80 13.40
C PHE A 172 -2.64 -5.25 12.15
N ALA A 173 -3.02 -6.11 11.21
CA ALA A 173 -3.76 -5.70 10.02
C ALA A 173 -5.13 -5.08 10.36
N VAL A 174 -5.87 -5.69 11.30
CA VAL A 174 -7.15 -5.16 11.81
C VAL A 174 -6.96 -3.82 12.52
N MET A 175 -5.90 -3.68 13.31
CA MET A 175 -5.55 -2.44 13.98
C MET A 175 -5.20 -1.33 12.98
N PHE A 176 -4.43 -1.64 11.94
CA PHE A 176 -4.16 -0.69 10.85
C PHE A 176 -5.46 -0.24 10.18
N ALA A 177 -6.32 -1.18 9.76
CA ALA A 177 -7.57 -0.85 9.08
C ALA A 177 -8.48 0.04 9.96
N THR A 178 -8.48 -0.20 11.28
CA THR A 178 -9.22 0.60 12.26
C THR A 178 -8.68 2.02 12.38
N GLU A 179 -7.37 2.20 12.60
CA GLU A 179 -6.75 3.52 12.70
C GLU A 179 -6.83 4.28 11.38
N ALA A 180 -6.67 3.58 10.26
CA ALA A 180 -6.81 4.15 8.93
C ALA A 180 -8.23 4.66 8.76
N SER A 181 -9.26 3.87 9.11
CA SER A 181 -10.67 4.27 9.02
C SER A 181 -10.98 5.54 9.82
N ILE A 182 -10.36 5.68 11.00
CA ILE A 182 -10.51 6.86 11.86
C ILE A 182 -9.84 8.10 11.23
N LEU A 183 -8.66 7.95 10.64
CA LEU A 183 -7.83 9.08 10.20
C LEU A 183 -8.02 9.48 8.74
N ALA A 184 -8.31 8.53 7.85
CA ALA A 184 -8.44 8.73 6.41
C ALA A 184 -9.90 8.61 5.90
N GLY A 185 -10.82 8.11 6.72
CA GLY A 185 -12.23 7.89 6.36
C GLY A 185 -12.53 6.44 6.00
N HIS A 186 -13.79 6.14 5.64
CA HIS A 186 -14.23 4.76 5.45
C HIS A 186 -13.47 4.07 4.29
N PHE A 187 -12.81 2.97 4.63
CA PHE A 187 -12.27 2.02 3.66
C PHE A 187 -13.43 1.13 3.21
N HIS A 188 -13.62 0.97 1.90
CA HIS A 188 -14.37 -0.17 1.37
C HIS A 188 -13.49 -1.42 1.43
N THR A 189 -12.96 -1.74 2.60
CA THR A 189 -12.33 -3.02 2.85
C THR A 189 -13.44 -4.00 3.20
N HIS A 190 -13.86 -4.81 2.24
CA HIS A 190 -14.07 -6.20 2.60
C HIS A 190 -12.70 -6.68 3.04
N LEU A 191 -12.38 -6.65 4.34
CA LEU A 191 -11.17 -7.29 4.85
C LEU A 191 -11.47 -8.79 4.69
N ALA A 192 -11.21 -9.36 3.52
CA ALA A 192 -11.34 -10.79 3.32
C ALA A 192 -10.16 -11.43 4.06
N LEU A 193 -10.30 -11.63 5.36
CA LEU A 193 -9.36 -12.36 6.20
C LEU A 193 -9.42 -13.85 5.83
N THR A 194 -8.88 -14.20 4.67
CA THR A 194 -8.75 -15.60 4.26
C THR A 194 -7.36 -16.10 4.63
N ALA A 195 -7.26 -17.35 5.06
CA ALA A 195 -5.99 -18.00 5.41
C ALA A 195 -4.94 -17.96 4.27
N SER A 196 -5.37 -17.69 3.03
CA SER A 196 -4.52 -17.46 1.85
C SER A 196 -3.74 -16.14 1.87
N ASN A 197 -4.01 -15.24 2.83
CA ASN A 197 -3.39 -13.91 2.88
C ASN A 197 -2.10 -13.91 3.71
N TYR A 198 -1.80 -14.98 4.45
CA TYR A 198 -0.59 -15.12 5.26
C TYR A 198 0.48 -15.98 4.59
N ASP A 199 0.53 -15.82 3.28
CA ASP A 199 1.35 -16.59 2.37
C ASP A 199 2.39 -15.68 1.76
N MET A 200 3.66 -16.10 1.79
CA MET A 200 4.69 -15.47 0.98
C MET A 200 4.67 -16.07 -0.41
N ALA A 201 4.01 -15.38 -1.34
CA ALA A 201 3.97 -15.79 -2.73
C ALA A 201 5.37 -15.69 -3.36
N LEU A 202 5.83 -16.79 -3.97
CA LEU A 202 7.06 -16.86 -4.78
C LEU A 202 6.76 -17.07 -6.27
N THR A 203 5.49 -16.99 -6.68
CA THR A 203 4.96 -17.41 -8.00
C THR A 203 4.11 -16.36 -8.69
#